data_AF-A0A3D3YVC8-F1
#
_entry.id   AF-A0A3D3YVC8-F1
#
_cell.length_a   1.000
_cell.length_b   1.000
_cell.length_c   1.000
_cell.angle_alpha   90.00
_cell.angle_beta   90.00
_cell.angle_gamma   90.00
#
_symmetry.space_group_name_H-M   'P 1'
#
loop_
_entity.id
_entity.type
_entity.pdbx_description
1 polymer ?
#
loop_
_entity_poly.entity_id
_entity_poly.type
_entity_poly.pdbx_seq_one_letter_code
_entity_poly.pdbx_strand_id
1 'polypeptide(L)'
;MNVLKRTLYLEAALWALSGAALALAPGLALHTVFRQPPLGEPAWLRLYGIQAVGLAMLMVLVAHRIEDLWWWAWAFAFVTVGVTVVTVLNAAFGLGPNEPAALWWLFSLAGLGLSLGLLYGLFVVSRERPLM
;
A
#
# COMPACT_ATOMS: atom_id res chain seq x y z
N MET A 1 21.07 0.51 1.42
CA MET A 1 20.17 1.63 1.00
C MET A 1 19.38 1.41 -0.30
N ASN A 2 19.96 0.84 -1.37
CA ASN A 2 19.26 0.67 -2.66
C ASN A 2 17.96 -0.15 -2.60
N VAL A 3 17.90 -1.16 -1.72
CA VAL A 3 16.69 -1.98 -1.53
C VAL A 3 15.54 -1.14 -0.99
N LEU A 4 15.76 -0.40 0.11
CA LEU A 4 14.74 0.47 0.71
C LEU A 4 14.21 1.50 -0.30
N LYS A 5 15.11 2.16 -1.03
CA LYS A 5 14.75 3.12 -2.09
C LYS A 5 13.90 2.49 -3.18
N ARG A 6 14.29 1.30 -3.66
CA ARG A 6 13.55 0.58 -4.71
C ARG A 6 12.17 0.15 -4.22
N THR A 7 12.07 -0.37 -3.00
CA THR A 7 10.79 -0.77 -2.41
C THR A 7 9.85 0.42 -2.27
N LEU A 8 10.33 1.57 -1.79
CA LEU A 8 9.53 2.79 -1.69
C LEU A 8 9.01 3.28 -3.05
N TYR A 9 9.81 3.17 -4.11
CA TYR A 9 9.33 3.52 -5.45
C TYR A 9 8.26 2.56 -5.97
N LEU A 10 8.43 1.25 -5.73
CA LEU A 10 7.44 0.24 -6.11
C LEU A 10 6.13 0.44 -5.35
N GLU A 11 6.24 0.69 -4.05
CA GLU A 11 5.10 1.00 -3.19
C GLU A 11 4.40 2.27 -3.64
N ALA A 12 5.14 3.36 -3.89
CA ALA A 12 4.58 4.60 -4.40
C ALA A 12 3.84 4.40 -5.73
N ALA A 13 4.43 3.64 -6.67
CA ALA A 13 3.76 3.34 -7.93
C ALA A 13 2.46 2.57 -7.71
N LEU A 14 2.46 1.57 -6.83
CA LEU A 14 1.27 0.79 -6.52
C LEU A 14 0.19 1.65 -5.86
N TRP A 15 0.55 2.47 -4.88
CA TRP A 15 -0.37 3.39 -4.19
C TRP A 15 -0.91 4.48 -5.12
N ALA A 16 -0.09 5.03 -6.01
CA ALA A 16 -0.53 6.03 -6.98
C ALA A 16 -1.50 5.43 -8.00
N LEU A 17 -1.20 4.26 -8.55
CA LEU A 17 -2.05 3.60 -9.55
C LEU A 17 -3.38 3.14 -8.94
N SER A 18 -3.33 2.47 -7.79
CA SER A 18 -4.54 2.02 -7.09
C SER A 18 -5.36 3.20 -6.55
N GLY A 19 -4.70 4.22 -6.00
CA GLY A 19 -5.33 5.44 -5.52
C GLY A 19 -6.01 6.22 -6.63
N ALA A 20 -5.35 6.40 -7.79
CA ALA A 20 -5.94 7.05 -8.95
C ALA A 20 -7.16 6.28 -9.48
N ALA A 21 -7.09 4.95 -9.55
CA ALA A 21 -8.22 4.12 -9.95
C ALA A 21 -9.43 4.29 -9.01
N LEU A 22 -9.20 4.32 -7.69
CA LEU A 22 -10.24 4.54 -6.69
C LEU A 22 -10.78 5.98 -6.68
N ALA A 23 -9.94 6.98 -6.94
CA ALA A 23 -10.33 8.38 -7.00
C ALA A 23 -11.22 8.67 -8.22
N LEU A 24 -10.84 8.16 -9.39
CA LEU A 24 -11.49 8.47 -10.66
C LEU A 24 -12.70 7.55 -10.94
N ALA A 25 -12.55 6.25 -10.70
CA ALA A 25 -13.54 5.27 -11.14
C ALA A 25 -13.65 4.08 -10.16
N PRO A 26 -14.08 4.29 -8.91
CA PRO A 26 -14.15 3.24 -7.90
C PRO A 26 -15.09 2.09 -8.29
N GLY A 27 -16.22 2.40 -8.94
CA GLY A 27 -17.15 1.39 -9.45
C GLY A 27 -16.54 0.53 -10.56
N LEU A 28 -15.77 1.13 -11.47
CA LEU A 28 -15.06 0.37 -12.51
C LEU A 28 -14.01 -0.53 -11.86
N ALA A 29 -13.15 0.05 -11.01
CA ALA A 29 -12.09 -0.69 -10.34
C ALA A 29 -12.64 -1.87 -9.53
N LEU A 30 -13.63 -1.67 -8.66
CA LEU A 30 -14.07 -2.71 -7.73
C LEU A 30 -15.17 -3.61 -8.32
N HIS A 31 -16.20 -3.03 -8.93
CA HIS A 31 -17.35 -3.79 -9.39
C HIS A 31 -17.11 -4.45 -10.75
N THR A 32 -16.50 -3.75 -11.72
CA THR A 32 -16.32 -4.33 -13.07
C THR A 32 -15.11 -5.26 -13.16
N VAL A 33 -13.97 -4.89 -12.57
CA VAL A 33 -12.74 -5.70 -12.65
C VAL A 33 -12.76 -6.82 -11.61
N PHE A 34 -13.09 -6.50 -10.36
CA PHE A 34 -12.99 -7.43 -9.24
C PHE A 34 -14.31 -8.03 -8.76
N ARG A 35 -15.43 -7.69 -9.42
CA ARG A 35 -16.78 -8.22 -9.13
C ARG A 35 -17.21 -8.02 -7.68
N GLN A 36 -16.69 -7.00 -7.01
CA GLN A 36 -17.08 -6.69 -5.64
C GLN A 36 -18.55 -6.24 -5.58
N PRO A 37 -19.23 -6.48 -4.44
CA PRO A 37 -20.61 -6.03 -4.25
C PRO A 37 -20.74 -4.53 -4.54
N PRO A 38 -21.86 -4.08 -5.14
CA PRO A 38 -22.08 -2.67 -5.43
C PRO A 38 -22.14 -1.88 -4.11
N LEU A 39 -21.31 -0.85 -4.03
CA LEU A 39 -21.25 0.03 -2.87
C LEU A 39 -22.32 1.12 -2.98
N GLY A 40 -23.09 1.32 -1.90
CA GLY A 40 -24.15 2.33 -1.86
C GLY A 40 -23.63 3.76 -1.98
N GLU A 41 -22.42 4.05 -1.48
CA GLU A 41 -21.81 5.39 -1.55
C GLU A 41 -20.29 5.31 -1.83
N PRO A 42 -19.82 5.72 -3.03
CA PRO A 42 -18.41 5.63 -3.39
C PRO A 42 -17.56 6.83 -2.92
N ALA A 43 -18.15 7.83 -2.24
CA ALA A 43 -17.47 9.07 -1.86
C ALA A 43 -16.22 8.79 -0.99
N TRP A 44 -16.35 7.92 0.01
CA TRP A 44 -15.24 7.52 0.88
C TRP A 44 -14.09 6.86 0.11
N LEU A 45 -14.38 6.05 -0.90
CA LEU A 45 -13.35 5.44 -1.73
C LEU A 45 -12.58 6.47 -2.55
N ARG A 46 -13.27 7.52 -3.03
CA ARG A 46 -12.60 8.59 -3.78
C ARG A 46 -11.68 9.40 -2.88
N LEU A 47 -12.13 9.73 -1.67
CA LEU A 47 -11.30 10.41 -0.67
C LEU A 47 -10.08 9.57 -0.28
N TYR A 48 -10.27 8.26 -0.09
CA TYR A 48 -9.15 7.35 0.15
C TYR A 48 -8.19 7.29 -1.04
N GLY A 49 -8.71 7.24 -2.27
CA GLY A 49 -7.90 7.26 -3.48
C GLY A 49 -7.04 8.52 -3.63
N ILE A 50 -7.59 9.70 -3.31
CA ILE A 50 -6.84 10.96 -3.30
C ILE A 50 -5.74 10.94 -2.23
N GLN A 51 -6.06 10.46 -1.03
CA GLN A 51 -5.07 10.30 0.05
C GLN A 51 -3.95 9.34 -0.34
N ALA A 52 -4.29 8.23 -1.01
CA ALA A 52 -3.33 7.24 -1.50
C ALA A 52 -2.34 7.84 -2.51
N VAL A 53 -2.80 8.68 -3.43
CA VAL A 53 -1.94 9.41 -4.37
C VAL A 53 -1.03 10.40 -3.62
N GLY A 54 -1.57 11.14 -2.64
CA GLY A 54 -0.76 12.02 -1.80
C GLY A 54 0.33 11.27 -1.03
N LEU A 55 -0.01 10.12 -0.45
CA LEU A 55 0.95 9.26 0.25
C LEU A 55 2.04 8.75 -0.71
N ALA A 56 1.68 8.36 -1.93
CA ALA A 56 2.64 7.96 -2.96
C ALA A 56 3.63 9.07 -3.31
N MET A 57 3.18 10.33 -3.40
CA MET A 57 4.08 11.46 -3.61
C MET A 57 5.08 11.64 -2.45
N LEU A 58 4.62 11.45 -1.21
CA LEU A 58 5.50 11.48 -0.03
C LEU A 58 6.52 10.32 -0.05
N MET A 59 6.10 9.12 -0.43
CA MET A 59 7.01 7.98 -0.60
C MET A 59 8.08 8.27 -1.65
N VAL A 60 7.72 8.89 -2.79
CA VAL A 60 8.69 9.32 -3.83
C VAL A 60 9.67 10.35 -3.29
N LEU A 61 9.17 11.35 -2.56
CA LEU A 61 10.01 12.39 -1.95
C LEU A 61 11.04 11.77 -0.98
N VAL A 62 10.58 10.89 -0.08
CA VAL A 62 11.43 10.19 0.87
C VAL A 62 12.41 9.26 0.17
N ALA A 63 11.99 8.54 -0.87
CA ALA A 63 12.88 7.70 -1.67
C ALA A 63 13.99 8.51 -2.37
N HIS A 64 13.68 9.73 -2.81
CA HIS A 64 14.65 10.60 -3.47
C HIS A 64 15.65 11.19 -2.48
N ARG A 65 15.21 11.52 -1.26
CA ARG A 65 16.01 12.06 -0.15
C ARG A 65 16.32 11.01 0.93
N ILE A 66 16.45 9.74 0.53
CA ILE A 66 16.54 8.63 1.48
C ILE A 66 17.76 8.71 2.38
N GLU A 67 18.84 9.36 1.94
CA GLU A 67 20.05 9.54 2.74
C GLU A 67 19.82 10.36 4.00
N ASP A 68 18.90 11.33 3.94
CA ASP A 68 18.56 12.22 5.05
C ASP A 68 17.28 11.76 5.79
N LEU A 69 16.33 11.18 5.05
CA LEU A 69 14.98 10.90 5.53
C LEU A 69 14.69 9.39 5.69
N TRP A 70 15.70 8.52 5.71
CA TRP A 70 15.48 7.07 5.80
C TRP A 70 14.60 6.66 6.99
N TRP A 71 14.67 7.37 8.12
CA TRP A 71 13.88 7.06 9.30
C TRP A 71 12.37 7.25 9.05
N TRP A 72 11.98 8.21 8.20
CA TRP A 72 10.58 8.43 7.81
C TRP A 72 9.99 7.22 7.08
N ALA A 73 10.82 6.34 6.52
CA ALA A 73 10.33 5.12 5.88
C ALA A 73 9.66 4.15 6.88
N TRP A 74 9.90 4.31 8.19
CA TRP A 74 9.13 3.58 9.22
C TRP A 74 7.62 3.87 9.15
N ALA A 75 7.22 5.11 8.83
CA ALA A 75 5.80 5.45 8.71
C ALA A 75 5.12 4.63 7.60
N PHE A 76 5.78 4.52 6.44
CA PHE A 76 5.27 3.70 5.33
C PHE A 76 5.28 2.21 5.67
N ALA A 77 6.32 1.73 6.36
CA ALA A 77 6.36 0.35 6.81
C ALA A 77 5.19 0.01 7.74
N PHE A 78 4.86 0.88 8.71
CA PHE A 78 3.73 0.67 9.60
C PHE A 78 2.38 0.69 8.87
N VAL A 79 2.17 1.67 7.98
CA VAL A 79 0.95 1.74 7.19
C VAL A 79 0.80 0.48 6.33
N THR A 80 1.85 0.07 5.64
CA THR A 80 1.79 -1.06 4.72
C THR A 80 1.66 -2.39 5.43
N VAL A 81 2.31 -2.58 6.58
CA VAL A 81 2.06 -3.76 7.44
C VAL A 81 0.62 -3.75 7.94
N GLY A 82 0.12 -2.63 8.45
CA GLY A 82 -1.24 -2.51 8.96
C GLY A 82 -2.30 -2.83 7.90
N VAL A 83 -2.17 -2.23 6.71
CA VAL A 83 -3.03 -2.52 5.54
C VAL A 83 -2.92 -3.98 5.14
N THR A 84 -1.71 -4.54 5.09
CA THR A 84 -1.50 -5.96 4.75
C THR A 84 -2.21 -6.88 5.74
N VAL A 85 -2.08 -6.65 7.04
CA VAL A 85 -2.76 -7.43 8.07
C VAL A 85 -4.27 -7.36 7.89
N VAL A 86 -4.84 -6.16 7.69
CA VAL A 86 -6.28 -5.99 7.48
C VAL A 86 -6.74 -6.72 6.22
N THR A 87 -6.01 -6.61 5.11
CA THR A 87 -6.39 -7.30 3.86
C THR A 87 -6.32 -8.82 3.99
N VAL A 88 -5.30 -9.37 4.68
CA VAL A 88 -5.17 -10.80 4.93
C VAL A 88 -6.31 -11.31 5.81
N LEU A 89 -6.61 -10.60 6.91
CA LEU A 89 -7.70 -10.96 7.80
C LEU A 89 -9.05 -10.89 7.07
N ASN A 90 -9.25 -9.88 6.23
CA ASN A 90 -10.46 -9.77 5.44
C ASN A 90 -10.57 -10.91 4.42
N ALA A 91 -9.49 -11.24 3.71
CA ALA A 91 -9.44 -12.37 2.78
C ALA A 91 -9.74 -13.72 3.45
N ALA A 92 -9.25 -13.90 4.68
CA ALA A 92 -9.36 -15.15 5.42
C ALA A 92 -10.72 -15.32 6.15
N PHE A 93 -11.28 -14.22 6.68
CA PHE A 93 -12.41 -14.29 7.61
C PHE A 93 -13.55 -13.31 7.33
N GLY A 94 -13.33 -12.28 6.51
CA GLY A 94 -14.27 -11.17 6.34
C GLY A 94 -15.24 -11.30 5.17
N LEU A 95 -15.05 -12.30 4.30
CA LEU A 95 -15.85 -12.45 3.08
C LEU A 95 -17.16 -13.21 3.31
N GLY A 96 -18.24 -12.66 2.75
CA GLY A 96 -19.54 -13.31 2.73
C GLY A 96 -19.61 -14.53 1.78
N PRO A 97 -20.68 -15.34 1.85
CA PRO A 97 -20.88 -16.45 0.95
C PRO A 97 -20.89 -15.99 -0.52
N ASN A 98 -20.05 -16.60 -1.37
CA ASN A 98 -19.87 -16.29 -2.80
C ASN A 98 -19.23 -14.93 -3.12
N GLU A 99 -18.62 -14.24 -2.15
CA GLU A 99 -17.88 -13.01 -2.45
C GLU A 99 -16.50 -13.31 -3.07
N PRO A 100 -16.08 -12.56 -4.10
CA PRO A 100 -14.80 -12.81 -4.76
C PRO A 100 -13.61 -12.41 -3.87
N ALA A 101 -12.82 -13.41 -3.49
CA ALA A 101 -11.62 -13.25 -2.66
C ALA A 101 -10.36 -12.79 -3.41
N ALA A 102 -10.37 -12.86 -4.74
CA ALA A 102 -9.17 -12.67 -5.56
C ALA A 102 -8.50 -11.29 -5.36
N LEU A 103 -9.31 -10.23 -5.23
CA LEU A 103 -8.81 -8.88 -4.97
C LEU A 103 -8.04 -8.80 -3.65
N TRP A 104 -8.60 -9.41 -2.61
CA TRP A 104 -8.04 -9.38 -1.27
C TRP A 104 -6.72 -10.15 -1.21
N TRP A 105 -6.67 -11.33 -1.83
CA TRP A 105 -5.42 -12.08 -1.96
C TRP A 105 -4.35 -11.36 -2.77
N LEU A 106 -4.73 -10.68 -3.86
CA LEU A 106 -3.80 -9.87 -4.65
C LEU A 106 -3.19 -8.74 -3.80
N PHE A 107 -4.02 -7.99 -3.07
CA PHE A 107 -3.55 -6.95 -2.17
C PHE A 107 -2.70 -7.50 -1.03
N SER A 108 -3.09 -8.63 -0.45
CA SER A 108 -2.32 -9.28 0.61
C SER A 108 -0.95 -9.73 0.13
N LEU A 109 -0.84 -10.35 -1.04
CA LEU A 109 0.44 -10.80 -1.59
C LEU A 109 1.35 -9.61 -1.94
N ALA A 110 0.79 -8.58 -2.60
CA ALA A 110 1.54 -7.36 -2.91
C ALA A 110 2.00 -6.65 -1.62
N GLY A 111 1.09 -6.52 -0.65
CA GLY A 111 1.34 -5.91 0.65
C GLY A 111 2.43 -6.66 1.43
N LEU A 112 2.36 -7.99 1.52
CA LEU A 112 3.38 -8.82 2.16
C LEU A 112 4.76 -8.62 1.53
N GLY A 113 4.84 -8.63 0.20
CA GLY A 113 6.10 -8.39 -0.52
C GLY A 113 6.70 -7.02 -0.20
N LEU A 114 5.87 -5.97 -0.20
CA LEU A 114 6.30 -4.61 0.11
C LEU A 114 6.66 -4.44 1.59
N SER A 115 5.85 -4.96 2.51
CA SER A 115 6.15 -4.97 3.96
C SER A 115 7.49 -5.63 4.25
N LEU A 116 7.74 -6.83 3.70
CA LEU A 116 9.00 -7.52 3.88
C LEU A 116 10.16 -6.72 3.28
N GLY A 117 9.97 -6.15 2.07
CA GLY A 117 10.98 -5.32 1.42
C GLY A 117 11.34 -4.05 2.20
N LEU A 118 10.35 -3.38 2.80
CA LEU A 118 10.54 -2.19 3.62
C LEU A 118 11.22 -2.54 4.94
N LEU A 119 10.72 -3.54 5.66
CA LEU A 119 11.28 -3.96 6.94
C LEU A 119 12.71 -4.46 6.78
N TYR A 120 12.99 -5.25 5.74
CA TYR A 120 14.34 -5.68 5.42
C TYR A 120 15.24 -4.49 5.05
N GLY A 121 14.76 -3.59 4.18
CA GLY A 121 15.50 -2.39 3.79
C GLY A 121 15.83 -1.49 4.97
N LEU A 122 14.87 -1.28 5.87
CA LEU A 122 15.04 -0.53 7.13
C LEU A 122 16.03 -1.22 8.05
N PHE A 123 15.88 -2.53 8.27
CA PHE A 123 16.78 -3.30 9.14
C PHE A 123 18.25 -3.21 8.68
N VAL A 124 18.50 -3.33 7.38
CA VAL A 124 19.85 -3.18 6.81
C VAL A 124 20.38 -1.77 7.04
N VAL A 125 19.57 -0.74 6.75
CA VAL A 125 19.99 0.67 6.92
C VAL A 125 20.22 1.04 8.39
N SER A 126 19.39 0.55 9.32
CA SER A 126 19.56 0.79 10.75
C SER A 126 20.83 0.18 11.32
N ARG A 127 21.38 -0.88 10.70
CA ARG A 127 22.70 -1.42 11.06
C ARG A 127 23.85 -0.57 10.55
N GLU A 128 23.70 0.02 9.37
CA GLU A 128 24.71 0.91 8.77
C GLU A 128 24.74 2.29 9.44
N ARG A 129 23.58 2.75 9.92
CA ARG A 129 23.40 4.05 10.57
C ARG A 129 22.48 3.89 11.80
N PRO A 130 23.02 3.47 12.97
CA PRO A 130 22.23 3.45 14.18
C PRO A 130 21.72 4.86 14.45
N LEU A 131 20.43 4.98 14.81
CA LEU A 131 19.79 6.25 15.16
C LEU A 131 20.72 7.01 16.12
N MET A 132 21.33 8.09 15.63
CA MET A 132 21.97 9.10 16.46
C MET A 132 20.89 9.97 17.09
#